data_AF-A0A954ICB0-F1
#
_entry.id   AF-A0A954ICB0-F1
#
_cell.length_a   1.000
_cell.length_b   1.000
_cell.length_c   1.000
_cell.angle_alpha   90.00
_cell.angle_beta   90.00
_cell.angle_gamma   90.00
#
_symmetry.space_group_name_H-M   'P 1'
#
loop_
_entity.id
_entity.type
_entity.pdbx_description
1 polymer ?
#
loop_
_entity_poly.entity_id
_entity_poly.type
_entity_poly.pdbx_seq_one_letter_code
_entity_poly.pdbx_strand_id
1 'polypeptide(L)'
;MTRFIMTLEESCRLVLQAAEKARGGEVFVTKMPVIRIADLAAVMVDELAADYGFAADEIPVTEIGSKPGEKLYEELMSDEETRRTIELQEMFSVMPAFRSVYEDIAYDYDDILNDTVTEAYASSPDNSMSLEDLRAYCLKEGLLDEYRRRPVLHENAPADHIRIRKAA
;
A
#
# COMPACT_ATOMS: atom_id res chain seq x y z
N MET A 1 6.07 -9.20 6.83
CA MET A 1 5.99 -7.74 6.74
C MET A 1 4.74 -7.36 5.96
N THR A 2 4.13 -6.23 6.31
CA THR A 2 2.93 -5.69 5.68
C THR A 2 3.21 -4.35 5.04
N ARG A 3 2.52 -4.03 3.94
CA ARG A 3 2.68 -2.78 3.21
C ARG A 3 1.33 -2.27 2.74
N PHE A 4 1.14 -0.96 2.82
CA PHE A 4 0.13 -0.29 2.01
C PHE A 4 0.53 -0.40 0.55
N ILE A 5 -0.43 -0.64 -0.32
CA ILE A 5 -0.22 -0.59 -1.76
C ILE A 5 -1.27 0.32 -2.40
N MET A 6 -0.89 0.93 -3.50
CA MET A 6 -1.76 1.70 -4.37
C MET A 6 -1.23 1.59 -5.80
N THR A 7 -2.11 1.77 -6.78
CA THR A 7 -1.73 1.92 -8.18
C THR A 7 -1.11 3.29 -8.44
N LEU A 8 -0.43 3.43 -9.58
CA LEU A 8 0.04 4.75 -10.02
C LEU A 8 -1.12 5.73 -10.21
N GLU A 9 -2.24 5.27 -10.76
CA GLU A 9 -3.42 6.12 -10.96
C GLU A 9 -4.01 6.62 -9.63
N GLU A 10 -4.11 5.75 -8.63
CA GLU A 10 -4.53 6.12 -7.27
C GLU A 10 -3.59 7.15 -6.66
N SER A 11 -2.27 7.01 -6.86
CA SER A 11 -1.29 7.97 -6.36
C SER A 11 -1.46 9.35 -7.01
N CYS A 12 -1.71 9.40 -8.33
CA CYS A 12 -1.98 10.64 -9.03
C CYS A 12 -3.31 11.25 -8.57
N ARG A 13 -4.34 10.43 -8.37
CA ARG A 13 -5.66 10.85 -7.90
C ARG A 13 -5.57 11.51 -6.52
N LEU A 14 -4.82 10.91 -5.59
CA LEU A 14 -4.56 11.50 -4.27
C LEU A 14 -3.97 12.91 -4.40
N VAL A 15 -2.93 13.08 -5.21
CA VAL A 15 -2.28 14.40 -5.38
C VAL A 15 -3.26 15.44 -5.93
N LEU A 16 -4.05 15.07 -6.95
CA LEU A 16 -5.01 15.98 -7.56
C LEU A 16 -6.17 16.33 -6.62
N GLN A 17 -6.74 15.35 -5.93
CA GLN A 17 -7.82 15.58 -4.96
C GLN A 17 -7.33 16.41 -3.76
N ALA A 18 -6.12 16.13 -3.26
CA ALA A 18 -5.51 16.92 -2.20
C ALA A 18 -5.31 18.38 -2.64
N ALA A 19 -4.83 18.61 -3.87
CA ALA A 19 -4.64 19.96 -4.41
C ALA A 19 -5.96 20.73 -4.56
N GLU A 20 -7.05 20.05 -4.91
CA GLU A 20 -8.39 20.64 -5.01
C GLU A 20 -8.99 20.97 -3.63
N LYS A 21 -8.81 20.08 -2.64
CA LYS A 21 -9.41 20.19 -1.32
C LYS A 21 -8.62 21.08 -0.36
N ALA A 22 -7.31 21.22 -0.54
CA ALA A 22 -6.43 21.89 0.40
C ALA A 22 -6.91 23.30 0.80
N ARG A 23 -6.97 23.57 2.10
CA ARG A 23 -7.26 24.89 2.67
C ARG A 23 -5.99 25.56 3.19
N GLY A 24 -5.03 24.77 3.68
CA GLY A 24 -3.70 25.22 4.10
C GLY A 24 -3.19 24.47 5.33
N GLY A 25 -1.98 23.91 5.24
CA GLY A 25 -1.25 23.29 6.35
C GLY A 25 -1.63 21.84 6.66
N GLU A 26 -2.60 21.26 5.96
CA GLU A 26 -3.02 19.86 6.14
C GLU A 26 -2.06 18.88 5.46
N VAL A 27 -2.06 17.64 5.96
CA VAL A 27 -1.49 16.49 5.27
C VAL A 27 -2.62 15.52 4.94
N PHE A 28 -2.75 15.18 3.66
CA PHE A 28 -3.75 14.22 3.20
C PHE A 28 -3.17 12.81 3.13
N VAL A 29 -3.90 11.85 3.70
CA VAL A 29 -3.53 10.42 3.72
C VAL A 29 -4.64 9.61 3.08
N THR A 30 -4.40 9.05 1.90
CA THR A 30 -5.43 8.24 1.22
C THR A 30 -5.63 6.90 1.92
N LYS A 31 -6.88 6.42 1.94
CA LYS A 31 -7.20 5.06 2.39
C LYS A 31 -6.68 4.07 1.36
N MET A 32 -5.89 3.11 1.81
CA MET A 32 -5.21 2.10 1.00
C MET A 32 -5.43 0.69 1.52
N PRO A 33 -5.45 -0.30 0.62
CA PRO A 33 -5.35 -1.69 1.01
C PRO A 33 -3.98 -2.03 1.58
N VAL A 34 -3.97 -2.99 2.51
CA VAL A 34 -2.76 -3.54 3.11
C VAL A 34 -2.54 -4.96 2.60
N ILE A 35 -1.30 -5.30 2.30
CA ILE A 35 -0.92 -6.65 1.88
C ILE A 35 0.20 -7.19 2.75
N ARG A 36 0.32 -8.52 2.78
CA ARG A 36 1.51 -9.22 3.25
C ARG A 36 2.41 -9.50 2.05
N ILE A 37 3.71 -9.18 2.17
CA ILE A 37 4.68 -9.41 1.08
C ILE A 37 4.83 -10.90 0.73
N ALA A 38 4.64 -11.79 1.71
CA ALA A 38 4.65 -13.23 1.46
C ALA A 38 3.49 -13.65 0.54
N ASP A 39 2.30 -13.11 0.79
CA ASP A 39 1.09 -13.42 0.03
C ASP A 39 1.18 -12.87 -1.39
N LEU A 40 1.74 -11.66 -1.55
CA LEU A 40 2.04 -11.10 -2.88
C LEU A 40 2.99 -12.01 -3.67
N ALA A 41 4.05 -12.51 -3.04
CA ALA A 41 4.96 -13.42 -3.73
C ALA A 41 4.29 -14.73 -4.15
N ALA A 42 3.42 -15.30 -3.30
CA ALA A 42 2.64 -16.48 -3.66
C ALA A 42 1.71 -16.21 -4.86
N VAL A 43 0.98 -15.09 -4.84
CA VAL A 43 0.14 -14.66 -5.98
C VAL A 43 0.97 -14.50 -7.24
N MET A 44 2.15 -13.87 -7.16
CA MET A 44 3.02 -13.70 -8.33
C MET A 44 3.51 -15.04 -8.89
N VAL A 45 3.90 -16.00 -8.05
CA VAL A 45 4.28 -17.35 -8.52
C VAL A 45 3.10 -18.00 -9.24
N ASP A 46 1.94 -18.05 -8.59
CA ASP A 46 0.76 -18.73 -9.12
C ASP A 46 0.30 -18.14 -10.46
N GLU A 47 0.32 -16.80 -10.59
CA GLU A 47 -0.21 -16.11 -11.76
C GLU A 47 0.77 -16.04 -12.94
N LEU A 48 2.07 -16.11 -12.69
CA LEU A 48 3.11 -15.91 -13.71
C LEU A 48 3.85 -17.18 -14.10
N ALA A 49 3.96 -18.21 -13.25
CA ALA A 49 4.80 -19.39 -13.52
C ALA A 49 4.53 -20.01 -14.90
N ALA A 50 3.26 -20.18 -15.25
CA ALA A 50 2.85 -20.79 -16.52
C ALA A 50 3.25 -19.94 -17.74
N ASP A 51 3.22 -18.61 -17.63
CA ASP A 51 3.65 -17.71 -18.71
C ASP A 51 5.15 -17.85 -19.02
N TYR A 52 5.92 -18.34 -18.04
CA TYR A 52 7.34 -18.63 -18.15
C TYR A 52 7.66 -20.12 -18.37
N GLY A 53 6.64 -20.98 -18.52
CA GLY A 53 6.82 -22.41 -18.80
C GLY A 53 7.16 -23.26 -17.57
N PHE A 54 6.88 -22.76 -16.36
CA PHE A 54 7.07 -23.47 -15.10
C PHE A 54 5.71 -23.81 -14.46
N ALA A 55 5.67 -24.89 -13.69
CA ALA A 55 4.63 -25.09 -12.70
C ALA A 55 4.92 -24.27 -11.43
N ALA A 56 3.88 -23.84 -10.72
CA ALA A 56 4.02 -22.98 -9.54
C ALA A 56 4.88 -23.61 -8.44
N ASP A 57 4.83 -24.95 -8.29
CA ASP A 57 5.61 -25.70 -7.31
C ASP A 57 7.10 -25.84 -7.69
N GLU A 58 7.48 -25.51 -8.92
CA GLU A 58 8.88 -25.48 -9.36
C GLU A 58 9.61 -24.18 -8.95
N ILE A 59 8.88 -23.16 -8.50
CA ILE A 59 9.45 -21.86 -8.14
C ILE A 59 9.49 -21.71 -6.60
N PRO A 60 10.63 -22.02 -5.94
CA PRO A 60 10.72 -21.93 -4.50
C PRO A 60 10.77 -20.47 -4.03
N VAL A 61 10.04 -20.21 -2.94
CA VAL A 61 10.06 -18.94 -2.23
C VAL A 61 11.02 -19.02 -1.04
N THR A 62 12.11 -18.26 -1.08
CA THR A 62 13.17 -18.30 -0.04
C THR A 62 13.11 -17.09 0.88
N GLU A 63 13.05 -17.32 2.19
CA GLU A 63 13.14 -16.28 3.21
C GLU A 63 14.61 -15.85 3.42
N ILE A 64 14.93 -14.59 3.12
CA ILE A 64 16.31 -14.05 3.24
C ILE A 64 16.54 -13.17 4.48
N GLY A 65 15.53 -13.05 5.35
CA GLY A 65 15.54 -12.13 6.51
C GLY A 65 15.35 -10.65 6.12
N SER A 66 15.14 -9.80 7.13
CA SER A 66 14.98 -8.35 6.97
C SER A 66 16.31 -7.63 6.73
N LYS A 67 16.30 -6.57 5.92
CA LYS A 67 17.47 -5.69 5.79
C LYS A 67 17.53 -4.67 6.93
N PRO A 68 18.73 -4.16 7.28
CA PRO A 68 18.85 -3.08 8.27
C PRO A 68 17.99 -1.87 7.88
N GLY A 69 17.19 -1.38 8.83
CA GLY A 69 16.27 -0.25 8.63
C GLY A 69 14.90 -0.60 8.02
N GLU A 70 14.65 -1.88 7.70
CA GLU A 70 13.35 -2.31 7.18
C GLU A 70 12.31 -2.40 8.31
N LYS A 71 11.18 -1.69 8.14
CA LYS A 71 10.05 -1.80 9.06
C LYS A 71 9.18 -3.02 8.77
N LEU A 72 8.65 -3.63 9.82
CA LEU A 72 7.74 -4.78 9.71
C LEU A 72 6.36 -4.39 9.17
N TYR A 73 5.92 -3.17 9.49
CA TYR A 73 4.71 -2.51 9.03
C TYR A 73 5.01 -1.03 8.78
N GLU A 74 4.14 -0.36 8.04
CA GLU A 74 4.19 1.08 7.81
C GLU A 74 3.10 1.79 8.62
N GLU A 75 3.37 3.05 8.98
CA GLU A 75 2.44 3.95 9.66
C GLU A 75 2.35 5.23 8.83
N LEU A 76 1.13 5.62 8.47
CA LEU A 76 0.85 6.81 7.67
C LEU A 76 0.23 7.94 8.49
N MET A 77 -0.30 7.61 9.67
CA MET A 77 -0.80 8.56 10.64
C MET A 77 -0.56 7.99 12.04
N SER A 78 0.10 8.77 12.88
CA SER A 78 0.43 8.43 14.27
C SER A 78 -0.75 8.67 15.23
N ASP A 79 -0.67 8.13 16.45
CA ASP A 79 -1.66 8.35 17.51
C ASP A 79 -1.82 9.84 17.88
N GLU A 80 -0.75 10.62 17.83
CA GLU A 80 -0.80 12.07 18.07
C GLU A 80 -1.65 12.78 17.02
N GLU A 81 -1.46 12.39 15.76
CA GLU A 81 -2.14 12.98 14.61
C GLU A 81 -3.64 12.74 14.64
N THR A 82 -4.09 11.60 15.17
CA THR A 82 -5.53 11.25 15.25
C THR A 82 -6.39 12.38 15.86
N ARG A 83 -5.85 13.06 16.88
CA ARG A 83 -6.52 14.15 17.62
C ARG A 83 -6.80 15.39 16.78
N ARG A 84 -6.11 15.52 15.65
CA ARG A 84 -6.22 16.62 14.71
C ARG A 84 -6.57 16.13 13.30
N THR A 85 -7.16 14.95 13.19
CA THR A 85 -7.55 14.36 11.90
C THR A 85 -9.05 14.35 11.73
N ILE A 86 -9.49 14.67 10.51
CA ILE A 86 -10.85 14.46 10.02
C ILE A 86 -10.83 13.30 9.03
N GLU A 87 -11.79 12.39 9.14
CA GLU A 87 -11.99 11.32 8.17
C GLU A 87 -12.93 11.79 7.06
N LEU A 88 -12.43 11.76 5.83
CA LEU A 88 -13.20 11.98 4.61
C LEU A 88 -13.56 10.64 3.96
N GLN A 89 -14.36 10.68 2.91
CA GLN A 89 -14.80 9.48 2.21
C GLN A 89 -13.62 8.59 1.74
N GLU A 90 -12.64 9.17 1.06
CA GLU A 90 -11.51 8.43 0.46
C GLU A 90 -10.16 8.62 1.17
N MET A 91 -10.07 9.57 2.11
CA MET A 91 -8.81 9.97 2.73
C MET A 91 -8.99 10.51 4.14
N PHE A 92 -7.89 10.75 4.83
CA PHE A 92 -7.82 11.51 6.06
C PHE A 92 -7.21 12.88 5.78
N SER A 93 -7.72 13.91 6.45
CA SER A 93 -7.14 15.25 6.48
C SER A 93 -6.55 15.50 7.85
N VAL A 94 -5.22 15.42 7.98
CA VAL A 94 -4.50 15.70 9.21
C VAL A 94 -4.23 17.21 9.29
N MET A 95 -4.93 17.92 10.17
CA MET A 95 -4.77 19.36 10.37
C MET A 95 -3.40 19.69 10.97
N PRO A 96 -2.84 20.90 10.74
CA PRO A 96 -1.52 21.27 11.26
C PRO A 96 -1.46 21.26 12.80
N ALA A 97 -0.35 20.79 13.36
CA ALA A 97 -0.11 20.76 14.81
C ALA A 97 -0.13 22.17 15.45
N PHE A 98 0.35 23.19 14.72
CA PHE A 98 0.38 24.58 15.18
C PHE A 98 -0.83 25.35 14.68
N ARG A 99 -2.01 25.08 15.27
CA ARG A 99 -3.26 25.74 14.88
C ARG A 99 -3.21 27.27 15.00
N SER A 100 -2.34 27.81 15.84
CA SER A 100 -2.20 29.27 16.03
C SER A 100 -1.73 30.03 14.79
N VAL A 101 -1.12 29.34 13.82
CA VAL A 101 -0.72 29.93 12.53
C VAL A 101 -1.87 29.88 11.52
N TYR A 102 -2.87 29.04 11.77
CA TYR A 102 -3.96 28.71 10.84
C TYR A 102 -5.34 28.95 11.48
N GLU A 103 -5.44 29.85 12.45
CA GLU A 103 -6.66 30.07 13.26
C GLU A 103 -7.88 30.46 12.42
N ASP A 104 -7.65 31.13 11.29
CA ASP A 104 -8.69 31.62 10.39
C ASP A 104 -9.10 30.59 9.31
N ILE A 105 -8.46 29.40 9.27
CA ILE A 105 -8.79 28.36 8.29
C ILE A 105 -9.86 27.42 8.85
N ALA A 106 -11.02 27.41 8.19
CA ALA A 106 -12.04 26.40 8.43
C ALA A 106 -11.77 25.16 7.56
N TYR A 107 -11.47 24.04 8.21
CA TYR A 107 -11.32 22.73 7.57
C TYR A 107 -12.68 22.03 7.42
N ASP A 108 -13.58 22.69 6.70
CA ASP A 108 -14.90 22.16 6.36
C ASP A 108 -14.85 21.54 4.95
N TYR A 109 -15.28 20.29 4.87
CA TYR A 109 -15.28 19.50 3.64
C TYR A 109 -16.67 18.89 3.45
N ASP A 110 -17.14 18.83 2.20
CA ASP A 110 -18.48 18.34 1.89
C ASP A 110 -18.63 16.81 2.13
N ASP A 111 -17.52 16.09 2.22
CA ASP A 111 -17.42 14.62 2.30
C ASP A 111 -16.86 14.10 3.63
N ILE A 112 -17.06 14.85 4.73
CA ILE A 112 -16.70 14.40 6.08
C ILE A 112 -17.55 13.17 6.47
N LEU A 113 -16.87 12.09 6.86
CA LEU A 113 -17.49 10.92 7.45
C LEU A 113 -17.48 10.98 8.98
N ASN A 114 -16.31 11.29 9.55
CA ASN A 114 -16.12 11.42 10.99
C ASN A 114 -15.24 12.64 11.29
N ASP A 115 -15.65 13.46 12.24
CA ASP A 115 -14.88 14.61 12.75
C ASP A 115 -13.82 14.20 13.79
N THR A 116 -13.86 12.94 14.22
CA THR A 116 -13.01 12.37 15.25
C THR A 116 -12.43 11.05 14.76
N VAL A 117 -11.10 10.96 14.75
CA VAL A 117 -10.37 9.71 14.51
C VAL A 117 -9.68 9.29 15.81
N THR A 118 -9.76 8.01 16.16
CA THR A 118 -9.24 7.48 17.43
C THR A 118 -8.12 6.48 17.26
N GLU A 119 -7.88 6.00 16.04
CA GLU A 119 -6.88 4.97 15.76
C GLU A 119 -5.83 5.49 14.77
N ALA A 120 -4.57 5.21 15.08
CA ALA A 120 -3.46 5.44 14.17
C ALA A 120 -3.65 4.61 12.89
N TYR A 121 -3.20 5.14 11.76
CA TYR A 121 -3.35 4.45 10.47
C TYR A 121 -2.07 3.71 10.11
N ALA A 122 -2.05 2.40 10.41
CA ALA A 122 -0.92 1.52 10.19
C ALA A 122 -1.30 0.24 9.43
N SER A 123 -0.31 -0.33 8.74
CA SER A 123 -0.48 -1.56 7.97
C SER A 123 -0.35 -2.78 8.90
N SER A 124 -1.41 -3.18 9.58
CA SER A 124 -1.41 -4.34 10.47
C SER A 124 -1.59 -5.66 9.68
N PRO A 125 -1.14 -6.82 10.18
CA PRO A 125 -1.62 -8.10 9.67
C PRO A 125 -3.16 -8.24 9.73
N ASP A 126 -3.81 -7.63 10.73
CA ASP A 126 -5.26 -7.80 10.95
C ASP A 126 -6.13 -7.07 9.91
N ASN A 127 -5.59 -6.02 9.28
CA ASN A 127 -6.27 -5.26 8.22
C ASN A 127 -5.73 -5.58 6.82
N SER A 128 -4.94 -6.65 6.69
CA SER A 128 -4.41 -7.08 5.40
C SER A 128 -5.44 -7.85 4.58
N MET A 129 -5.42 -7.65 3.26
CA MET A 129 -6.22 -8.40 2.30
C MET A 129 -5.96 -9.89 2.42
N SER A 130 -7.01 -10.69 2.20
CA SER A 130 -6.85 -12.13 2.03
C SER A 130 -6.05 -12.43 0.74
N LEU A 131 -5.51 -13.64 0.63
CA LEU A 131 -4.81 -14.09 -0.58
C LEU A 131 -5.71 -13.99 -1.83
N GLU A 132 -7.00 -14.31 -1.66
CA GLU A 132 -7.99 -14.24 -2.74
C GLU A 132 -8.27 -12.80 -3.16
N ASP A 133 -8.48 -11.91 -2.20
CA ASP A 133 -8.72 -10.48 -2.46
C ASP A 133 -7.49 -9.83 -3.11
N LEU A 134 -6.28 -10.21 -2.66
CA LEU A 134 -5.04 -9.73 -3.25
C LEU A 134 -4.89 -10.20 -4.71
N ARG A 135 -5.17 -11.48 -4.99
CA ARG A 135 -5.16 -11.99 -6.37
C ARG A 135 -6.16 -11.23 -7.22
N ALA A 136 -7.40 -11.06 -6.73
CA ALA A 136 -8.44 -10.33 -7.44
C ALA A 136 -8.04 -8.86 -7.71
N TYR A 137 -7.45 -8.19 -6.71
CA TYR A 137 -6.93 -6.84 -6.83
C TYR A 137 -5.82 -6.75 -7.90
N CYS A 138 -4.82 -7.64 -7.86
CA CYS A 138 -3.73 -7.67 -8.83
C CYS A 138 -4.23 -7.86 -10.28
N LEU A 139 -5.22 -8.75 -10.48
CA LEU A 139 -5.79 -9.01 -11.81
C LEU A 139 -6.69 -7.86 -12.29
N LYS A 140 -7.52 -7.31 -11.41
CA LYS A 140 -8.42 -6.19 -11.72
C LYS A 140 -7.64 -4.95 -12.12
N GLU A 141 -6.59 -4.62 -11.38
CA GLU A 141 -5.76 -3.42 -11.60
C GLU A 141 -4.63 -3.66 -12.62
N GLY A 142 -4.54 -4.86 -13.22
CA GLY A 142 -3.53 -5.19 -14.23
C GLY A 142 -2.08 -5.13 -13.72
N LEU A 143 -1.86 -5.30 -12.41
CA LEU A 143 -0.55 -5.10 -11.78
C LEU A 143 0.51 -6.10 -12.24
N LEU A 144 0.09 -7.23 -12.80
CA LEU A 144 0.98 -8.29 -13.27
C LEU A 144 1.14 -8.31 -14.80
N ASP A 145 0.35 -7.52 -15.53
CA ASP A 145 0.24 -7.59 -16.99
C ASP A 145 1.55 -7.27 -17.72
N GLU A 146 2.35 -6.34 -17.16
CA GLU A 146 3.65 -5.98 -17.72
C GLU A 146 4.66 -7.13 -17.66
N TYR A 147 4.51 -8.04 -16.69
CA TYR A 147 5.40 -9.19 -16.51
C TYR A 147 5.01 -10.34 -17.43
N ARG A 148 3.73 -10.48 -17.80
CA ARG A 148 3.27 -11.53 -18.75
C ARG A 148 3.86 -11.40 -20.15
N ARG A 149 4.36 -10.21 -20.55
CA ARG A 149 4.72 -9.87 -21.94
C ARG A 149 6.22 -9.91 -22.27
N ARG A 150 7.10 -10.38 -21.39
CA ARG A 150 8.54 -10.46 -21.68
C ARG A 150 8.92 -11.82 -22.26
N PRO A 151 9.35 -11.91 -23.54
CA PRO A 151 9.96 -13.14 -24.04
C PRO A 151 11.25 -13.39 -23.26
N VAL A 152 11.40 -14.62 -22.78
CA VAL A 152 12.57 -15.05 -22.00
C VAL A 152 13.81 -15.00 -22.89
N LEU A 153 14.66 -13.99 -22.71
CA LEU A 153 16.00 -13.98 -23.29
C LEU A 153 16.87 -14.93 -22.44
N HIS A 154 16.75 -16.24 -22.66
CA HIS A 154 17.65 -17.21 -22.05
C HIS A 154 19.00 -17.19 -22.76
N GLU A 155 20.04 -16.74 -22.07
CA GLU A 155 21.41 -17.28 -22.12
C GLU A 155 22.15 -16.80 -20.85
N ASN A 156 22.12 -17.63 -19.78
CA ASN A 156 22.92 -17.50 -18.53
C ASN A 156 22.38 -16.67 -17.34
N ALA A 157 21.16 -16.89 -16.86
CA ALA A 157 20.74 -16.45 -15.51
C ALA A 157 20.82 -17.64 -14.51
N PRO A 158 21.44 -17.49 -13.32
CA PRO A 158 21.51 -18.56 -12.34
C PRO A 158 20.17 -18.79 -11.63
N ALA A 159 19.70 -20.04 -11.63
CA ALA A 159 18.59 -20.67 -10.89
C ALA A 159 17.43 -19.78 -10.40
N ASP A 160 16.25 -20.05 -10.92
CA ASP A 160 14.96 -19.37 -10.73
C ASP A 160 14.39 -19.52 -9.30
N HIS A 161 14.49 -18.49 -8.46
CA HIS A 161 13.87 -18.51 -7.13
C HIS A 161 13.40 -17.11 -6.72
N ILE A 162 12.17 -17.01 -6.21
CA ILE A 162 11.65 -15.76 -5.64
C ILE A 162 12.17 -15.62 -4.22
N ARG A 163 12.81 -14.49 -3.92
CA ARG A 163 13.34 -14.19 -2.59
C ARG A 163 12.37 -13.26 -1.87
N ILE A 164 11.79 -13.73 -0.77
CA ILE A 164 10.96 -12.92 0.12
C ILE A 164 11.67 -12.68 1.44
N ARG A 165 11.22 -11.66 2.18
CA ARG A 165 11.77 -11.35 3.50
C ARG A 165 10.76 -11.69 4.59
N LYS A 166 11.26 -12.30 5.65
CA LYS A 166 10.52 -12.57 6.87
C LYS A 166 10.90 -11.59 7.96
N ALA A 167 9.87 -11.14 8.68
CA ALA A 167 10.01 -10.43 9.93
C ALA A 167 10.39 -11.45 11.01
N ALA A 168 11.52 -11.25 11.67
CA ALA A 168 11.88 -11.99 12.88
C ALA A 168 11.02 -11.55 14.08
#